data_AF-A0A2D5QA82-F1
#
_entry.id   AF-A0A2D5QA82-F1
#
_cell.length_a   1.000
_cell.length_b   1.000
_cell.length_c   1.000
_cell.angle_alpha   90.00
_cell.angle_beta   90.00
_cell.angle_gamma   90.00
#
_symmetry.space_group_name_H-M   'P 1'
#
loop_
_entity.id
_entity.type
_entity.pdbx_description
1 polymer ?
#
loop_
_entity_poly.entity_id
_entity_poly.type
_entity_poly.pdbx_seq_one_letter_code
_entity_poly.pdbx_strand_id
1 'polypeptide(L)'
;MQAKDLLTVTPEALVASILKRRAAAASSLPTTLEQRTEENNRAYQLANDARTALKQLEAEENPDEGHHSVLEKARNVYDEHETFRRRTDSRLKKVKHAIKDSEEAIQFWSEMGEGGWGHLLEDAERLNEGGESSYAKQKQRRNEEDGQ
;
A
#
# COMPACT_ATOMS: atom_id res chain seq x y z
N MET A 1 39.39 -25.15 5.73
CA MET A 1 38.40 -24.15 5.25
C MET A 1 39.02 -22.78 5.46
N GLN A 2 39.25 -22.02 4.39
CA GLN A 2 39.83 -20.68 4.51
C GLN A 2 38.74 -19.70 4.96
N ALA A 3 39.07 -18.74 5.83
CA ALA A 3 38.13 -17.78 6.40
C ALA A 3 37.38 -16.92 5.36
N LYS A 4 37.85 -16.87 4.11
CA LYS A 4 37.21 -16.16 2.99
C LYS A 4 35.94 -16.88 2.50
N ASP A 5 35.89 -18.21 2.56
CA ASP A 5 34.72 -18.99 2.11
C ASP A 5 33.52 -18.87 3.08
N LEU A 6 33.77 -18.48 4.32
CA LEU A 6 32.75 -18.20 5.34
C LEU A 6 32.08 -16.82 5.16
N LEU A 7 32.63 -15.96 4.28
CA LEU A 7 32.17 -14.59 4.03
C LEU A 7 31.51 -14.41 2.66
N THR A 8 31.55 -15.42 1.79
CA THR A 8 30.89 -15.37 0.48
C THR A 8 29.41 -15.69 0.64
N VAL A 9 28.57 -14.65 0.72
CA VAL A 9 27.13 -14.79 0.57
C VAL A 9 26.87 -15.26 -0.87
N THR A 10 26.45 -16.51 -1.05
CA THR A 10 26.04 -16.98 -2.37
C THR A 10 24.70 -16.33 -2.76
N PRO A 11 24.41 -16.15 -4.06
CA PRO A 11 23.11 -15.64 -4.51
C PRO A 11 21.94 -16.42 -3.90
N GLU A 12 22.04 -17.74 -3.83
CA GLU A 12 21.03 -18.62 -3.25
C GLU A 12 20.82 -18.34 -1.76
N ALA A 13 21.92 -18.15 -1.00
CA ALA A 13 21.86 -17.81 0.41
C ALA A 13 21.24 -16.42 0.64
N LEU A 14 21.55 -15.45 -0.22
CA LEU A 14 20.92 -14.12 -0.18
C LEU A 14 19.41 -14.24 -0.37
N VAL A 15 18.97 -15.10 -1.27
CA VAL A 15 17.57 -15.21 -1.69
C VAL A 15 16.75 -15.93 -0.66
N ALA A 16 17.29 -17.00 -0.09
CA ALA A 16 16.74 -17.63 1.09
C ALA A 16 16.57 -16.60 2.24
N SER A 17 17.53 -15.68 2.42
CA SER A 17 17.42 -14.63 3.44
C SER A 17 16.34 -13.60 3.13
N ILE A 18 16.19 -13.20 1.86
CA ILE A 18 15.15 -12.26 1.40
C ILE A 18 13.77 -12.89 1.58
N LEU A 19 13.58 -14.12 1.12
CA LEU A 19 12.33 -14.87 1.25
C LEU A 19 11.94 -15.03 2.72
N LYS A 20 12.88 -15.41 3.59
CA LYS A 20 12.62 -15.51 5.04
C LYS A 20 12.14 -14.19 5.63
N ARG A 21 12.79 -13.07 5.26
CA ARG A 21 12.40 -11.74 5.74
C ARG A 21 11.02 -11.33 5.22
N ARG A 22 10.72 -11.58 3.94
CA ARG A 22 9.42 -11.27 3.32
C ARG A 22 8.30 -12.12 3.92
N ALA A 23 8.51 -13.41 4.11
CA ALA A 23 7.55 -14.29 4.78
C ALA A 23 7.28 -13.85 6.23
N ALA A 24 8.33 -13.47 6.98
CA ALA A 24 8.17 -12.95 8.33
C ALA A 24 7.35 -11.65 8.36
N ALA A 25 7.62 -10.71 7.44
CA ALA A 25 6.83 -9.48 7.33
C ALA A 25 5.37 -9.77 6.93
N ALA A 26 5.17 -10.66 5.95
CA ALA A 26 3.86 -11.04 5.45
C ALA A 26 2.98 -11.75 6.49
N SER A 27 3.59 -12.48 7.44
CA SER A 27 2.85 -13.27 8.44
C SER A 27 1.85 -12.45 9.27
N SER A 28 2.13 -11.16 9.52
CA SER A 28 1.29 -10.26 10.32
C SER A 28 0.27 -9.45 9.50
N LEU A 29 0.39 -9.46 8.17
CA LEU A 29 -0.43 -8.64 7.29
C LEU A 29 -1.90 -9.07 7.24
N PRO A 30 -2.26 -10.37 7.23
CA PRO A 30 -3.66 -10.79 7.24
C PRO A 30 -4.44 -10.31 8.47
N THR A 31 -3.86 -10.45 9.66
CA THR A 31 -4.46 -9.94 10.90
C THR A 31 -4.60 -8.41 10.86
N THR A 32 -3.58 -7.72 10.35
CA THR A 32 -3.65 -6.26 10.19
C THR A 32 -4.73 -5.86 9.17
N LEU A 33 -4.90 -6.63 8.08
CA LEU A 33 -5.92 -6.39 7.07
C LEU A 33 -7.33 -6.49 7.66
N GLU A 34 -7.59 -7.52 8.46
CA GLU A 34 -8.86 -7.71 9.15
C GLU A 34 -9.16 -6.51 10.07
N GLN A 35 -8.22 -6.14 10.94
CA GLN A 35 -8.36 -4.98 11.84
C GLN A 35 -8.65 -3.68 11.08
N ARG A 36 -7.94 -3.42 9.98
CA ARG A 36 -8.15 -2.20 9.17
C ARG A 36 -9.44 -2.25 8.38
N THR A 37 -9.90 -3.44 8.00
CA THR A 37 -11.19 -3.62 7.32
C THR A 37 -12.34 -3.31 8.29
N GLU A 38 -12.27 -3.83 9.52
CA GLU A 38 -13.25 -3.50 10.56
C GLU A 38 -13.26 -2.00 10.90
N GLU A 39 -12.08 -1.40 11.12
CA GLU A 39 -11.95 0.04 11.40
C GLU A 39 -12.57 0.87 10.27
N ASN A 40 -12.31 0.49 9.02
CA ASN A 40 -12.85 1.17 7.86
C ASN A 40 -14.37 1.01 7.74
N ASN A 41 -14.91 -0.20 7.97
CA ASN A 41 -16.35 -0.45 7.97
C ASN A 41 -17.08 0.39 9.03
N ARG A 42 -16.52 0.46 10.25
CA ARG A 42 -17.05 1.31 11.33
C ARG A 42 -17.03 2.79 10.93
N ALA A 43 -15.92 3.26 10.34
CA ALA A 43 -15.81 4.64 9.86
C ALA A 43 -16.81 4.97 8.73
N TYR A 44 -17.06 4.01 7.83
CA TYR A 44 -18.09 4.13 6.79
C TYR A 44 -19.49 4.29 7.37
N GLN A 45 -19.84 3.48 8.38
CA GLN A 45 -21.13 3.57 9.07
C GLN A 45 -21.30 4.95 9.72
N LEU A 46 -20.33 5.39 10.53
CA LEU A 46 -20.36 6.70 11.19
C LEU A 46 -20.54 7.86 10.21
N ALA A 47 -19.77 7.87 9.11
CA ALA A 47 -19.86 8.92 8.10
C ALA A 47 -21.23 8.90 7.39
N ASN A 48 -21.80 7.71 7.15
CA ASN A 48 -23.10 7.57 6.52
C ASN A 48 -24.25 8.00 7.45
N ASP A 49 -24.17 7.66 8.73
CA ASP A 49 -25.15 8.04 9.74
C ASP A 49 -25.15 9.56 9.94
N ALA A 50 -23.97 10.17 10.09
CA ALA A 50 -23.83 11.63 10.19
C ALA A 50 -24.32 12.34 8.91
N ARG A 51 -24.05 11.78 7.72
CA ARG A 51 -24.57 12.30 6.46
C ARG A 51 -26.10 12.26 6.41
N THR A 52 -26.70 11.18 6.90
CA THR A 52 -28.15 11.01 6.93
C THR A 52 -28.79 11.99 7.91
N ALA A 53 -28.22 12.14 9.10
CA ALA A 53 -28.66 13.12 10.09
C ALA A 53 -28.56 14.56 9.57
N LEU A 54 -27.44 14.92 8.92
CA LEU A 54 -27.27 16.23 8.29
C LEU A 54 -28.36 16.49 7.24
N LYS A 55 -28.60 15.53 6.35
CA LYS A 55 -29.66 15.65 5.32
C LYS A 55 -31.07 15.80 5.91
N GLN A 56 -31.36 15.12 7.01
CA GLN A 56 -32.65 15.23 7.69
C GLN A 56 -32.86 16.65 8.24
N LEU A 57 -31.82 17.22 8.87
CA LEU A 57 -31.84 18.60 9.34
C LEU A 57 -31.92 19.60 8.18
N GLU A 58 -31.21 19.35 7.07
CA GLU A 58 -31.27 20.22 5.88
C GLU A 58 -32.66 20.22 5.21
N ALA A 59 -33.43 19.14 5.38
CA ALA A 59 -34.76 18.99 4.79
C ALA A 59 -35.91 19.52 5.69
N GLU A 60 -35.62 20.05 6.87
CA GLU A 60 -36.63 20.56 7.79
C GLU A 60 -37.25 21.88 7.26
N GLU A 61 -38.56 21.86 6.98
CA GLU A 61 -39.26 22.99 6.33
C GLU A 61 -39.56 24.18 7.28
N ASN A 62 -39.52 23.97 8.60
CA ASN A 62 -39.79 25.01 9.61
C ASN A 62 -38.66 25.10 10.65
N PRO A 63 -37.53 25.73 10.30
CA PRO A 63 -36.38 25.85 11.21
C PRO A 63 -36.65 26.83 12.35
N ASP A 64 -36.45 26.38 13.59
CA ASP A 64 -36.45 27.23 14.80
C ASP A 64 -35.20 28.14 14.88
N GLU A 65 -35.19 29.16 15.75
CA GLU A 65 -34.05 30.10 15.94
C GLU A 65 -32.72 29.38 16.26
N GLY A 66 -32.77 28.17 16.83
CA GLY A 66 -31.60 27.32 17.10
C GLY A 66 -31.13 26.45 15.93
N HIS A 67 -31.92 26.32 14.86
CA HIS A 67 -31.70 25.36 13.78
C HIS A 67 -30.36 25.56 13.05
N HIS A 68 -29.97 26.81 12.82
CA HIS A 68 -28.68 27.12 12.18
C HIS A 68 -27.48 26.58 12.97
N SER A 69 -27.48 26.74 14.30
CA SER A 69 -26.41 26.20 15.14
C SER A 69 -26.40 24.67 15.15
N VAL A 70 -27.57 24.04 15.11
CA VAL A 70 -27.69 22.58 15.06
C VAL A 70 -27.18 22.04 13.71
N LEU A 71 -27.53 22.68 12.60
CA LEU A 71 -27.01 22.36 11.27
C LEU A 71 -25.49 22.48 11.20
N GLU A 72 -24.92 23.57 11.72
CA GLU A 72 -23.47 23.77 11.73
C GLU A 72 -22.75 22.67 12.53
N LYS A 73 -23.29 22.30 13.71
CA LYS A 73 -22.76 21.19 14.51
C LYS A 73 -22.84 19.86 13.76
N ALA A 74 -23.98 19.56 13.13
CA ALA A 74 -24.16 18.34 12.36
C ALA A 74 -23.19 18.27 11.16
N ARG A 75 -22.95 19.41 10.50
CA ARG A 75 -21.98 19.51 9.40
C ARG A 75 -20.55 19.27 9.88
N ASN A 76 -20.16 19.85 11.00
CA ASN A 76 -18.84 19.61 11.60
C ASN A 76 -18.65 18.13 11.96
N VAL A 77 -19.66 17.50 12.57
CA VAL A 77 -19.63 16.05 12.89
C VAL A 77 -19.48 15.21 11.62
N TYR A 78 -20.23 15.54 10.56
CA TYR A 78 -20.10 14.87 9.27
C TYR A 78 -18.68 15.03 8.68
N ASP A 79 -18.14 16.24 8.67
CA ASP A 79 -16.80 16.52 8.13
C ASP A 79 -15.69 15.79 8.91
N GLU A 80 -15.82 15.69 10.24
CA GLU A 80 -14.94 14.89 11.09
C GLU A 80 -14.99 13.40 10.76
N HIS A 81 -16.20 12.83 10.66
CA HIS A 81 -16.39 11.41 10.35
C HIS A 81 -15.93 11.08 8.92
N GLU A 82 -16.18 11.97 7.95
CA GLU A 82 -15.71 11.80 6.58
C GLU A 82 -14.17 11.88 6.50
N THR A 83 -13.56 12.79 7.26
CA THR A 83 -12.09 12.86 7.39
C THR A 83 -11.53 11.58 8.00
N PHE A 84 -12.16 11.05 9.05
CA PHE A 84 -11.77 9.78 9.66
C PHE A 84 -11.89 8.62 8.66
N ARG A 85 -13.01 8.52 7.94
CA ARG A 85 -13.23 7.51 6.88
C ARG A 85 -12.15 7.54 5.81
N ARG A 86 -11.75 8.73 5.33
CA ARG A 86 -10.67 8.86 4.34
C ARG A 86 -9.32 8.38 4.88
N ARG A 87 -9.03 8.67 6.15
CA ARG A 87 -7.80 8.21 6.80
C ARG A 87 -7.78 6.69 6.95
N THR A 88 -8.89 6.08 7.37
CA THR A 88 -8.98 4.62 7.52
C THR A 88 -8.93 3.90 6.17
N ASP A 89 -9.57 4.44 5.13
CA ASP A 89 -9.48 3.94 3.75
C ASP A 89 -8.04 3.97 3.23
N SER A 90 -7.31 5.06 3.45
CA SER A 90 -5.89 5.16 3.09
C SER A 90 -5.04 4.11 3.82
N ARG A 91 -5.26 3.91 5.12
CA ARG A 91 -4.56 2.87 5.90
C ARG A 91 -4.87 1.46 5.38
N LEU A 92 -6.14 1.17 5.08
CA LEU A 92 -6.55 -0.10 4.52
C LEU A 92 -5.88 -0.36 3.16
N LYS A 93 -5.86 0.65 2.27
CA LYS A 93 -5.16 0.57 0.98
C LYS A 93 -3.68 0.29 1.15
N LYS A 94 -3.00 0.95 2.10
CA LYS A 94 -1.57 0.68 2.39
C LYS A 94 -1.33 -0.78 2.77
N VAL A 95 -2.18 -1.37 3.60
CA VAL A 95 -2.06 -2.79 3.98
C VAL A 95 -2.32 -3.70 2.79
N LYS A 96 -3.35 -3.43 1.98
CA LYS A 96 -3.62 -4.19 0.75
C LYS A 96 -2.45 -4.15 -0.22
N HIS A 97 -1.85 -2.97 -0.42
CA HIS A 97 -0.65 -2.83 -1.25
C HIS A 97 0.55 -3.57 -0.65
N ALA A 98 0.75 -3.53 0.66
CA ALA A 98 1.84 -4.25 1.32
C ALA A 98 1.70 -5.78 1.19
N ILE A 99 0.47 -6.30 1.22
CA ILE A 99 0.20 -7.73 0.96
C ILE A 99 0.59 -8.07 -0.47
N LYS A 100 0.05 -7.32 -1.44
CA LYS A 100 0.33 -7.52 -2.86
C LYS A 100 1.84 -7.44 -3.16
N ASP A 101 2.52 -6.41 -2.65
CA ASP A 101 3.99 -6.26 -2.77
C ASP A 101 4.75 -7.44 -2.18
N SER A 102 4.27 -7.96 -1.03
CA SER A 102 4.90 -9.12 -0.40
C SER A 102 4.70 -10.40 -1.21
N GLU A 103 3.50 -10.62 -1.76
CA GLU A 103 3.19 -11.76 -2.63
C GLU A 103 4.01 -11.70 -3.93
N GLU A 104 4.04 -10.55 -4.60
CA GLU A 104 4.84 -10.33 -5.81
C GLU A 104 6.33 -10.52 -5.54
N ALA A 105 6.84 -9.99 -4.42
CA ALA A 105 8.23 -10.18 -4.04
C ALA A 105 8.54 -11.65 -3.73
N ILE A 106 7.68 -12.35 -2.98
CA ILE A 106 7.88 -13.77 -2.68
C ILE A 106 7.90 -14.58 -3.97
N GLN A 107 6.96 -14.33 -4.89
CA GLN A 107 6.91 -15.01 -6.18
C GLN A 107 8.21 -14.78 -6.97
N PHE A 108 8.59 -13.51 -7.16
CA PHE A 108 9.80 -13.14 -7.90
C PHE A 108 11.06 -13.80 -7.33
N TRP A 109 11.27 -13.69 -6.02
CA TRP A 109 12.48 -14.25 -5.39
C TRP A 109 12.45 -15.78 -5.31
N SER A 110 11.27 -16.40 -5.31
CA SER A 110 11.16 -17.87 -5.36
C SER A 110 11.54 -18.40 -6.74
N GLU A 111 11.02 -17.80 -7.82
CA GLU A 111 11.41 -18.12 -9.20
C GLU A 111 12.92 -17.95 -9.39
N MET A 112 13.46 -16.84 -8.89
CA MET A 112 14.87 -16.55 -9.01
C MET A 112 15.74 -17.56 -8.23
N GLY A 113 15.21 -18.11 -7.13
CA GLY A 113 15.82 -19.19 -6.36
C GLY A 113 16.12 -20.46 -7.17
N GLU A 114 15.41 -20.68 -8.28
CA GLU A 114 15.61 -21.82 -9.19
C GLU A 114 16.70 -21.55 -10.26
N GLY A 115 17.22 -20.32 -10.32
CA GLY A 115 18.20 -19.85 -11.30
C GLY A 115 17.74 -18.54 -11.97
N GLY A 116 18.53 -18.02 -12.91
CA GLY A 116 18.13 -16.83 -13.68
C GLY A 116 18.66 -15.48 -13.16
N TRP A 117 19.59 -15.48 -12.20
CA TRP A 117 20.27 -14.28 -11.69
C TRP A 117 21.01 -13.44 -12.74
N GLY A 118 21.29 -14.00 -13.92
CA GLY A 118 22.13 -13.39 -14.95
C GLY A 118 21.72 -11.96 -15.29
N HIS A 119 20.44 -11.72 -15.53
CA HIS A 119 19.95 -10.36 -15.86
C HIS A 119 20.13 -9.35 -14.70
N LEU A 120 20.14 -9.78 -13.44
CA LEU A 120 20.41 -8.89 -12.30
C LEU A 120 21.89 -8.51 -12.23
N LEU A 121 22.79 -9.44 -12.59
CA LEU A 121 24.21 -9.17 -12.72
C LEU A 121 24.48 -8.24 -13.91
N GLU A 122 23.88 -8.51 -15.07
CA GLU A 122 23.95 -7.64 -16.25
C GLU A 122 23.40 -6.23 -15.96
N ASP A 123 22.30 -6.12 -15.22
CA ASP A 123 21.73 -4.85 -14.76
C ASP A 123 22.70 -4.10 -13.83
N ALA A 124 23.36 -4.82 -12.92
CA ALA A 124 24.34 -4.24 -12.00
C ALA A 124 25.60 -3.76 -12.73
N GLU A 125 26.12 -4.55 -13.67
CA GLU A 125 27.27 -4.20 -14.51
C GLU A 125 26.95 -2.97 -15.35
N ARG A 126 25.79 -2.94 -16.02
CA ARG A 126 25.33 -1.77 -16.79
C ARG A 126 25.34 -0.50 -15.95
N LEU A 127 24.81 -0.55 -14.73
CA LEU A 127 24.81 0.60 -13.83
C LEU A 127 26.23 1.03 -13.44
N ASN A 128 27.11 0.08 -13.19
CA ASN A 128 28.50 0.33 -12.83
C ASN A 128 29.30 0.98 -13.99
N GLU A 129 28.96 0.63 -15.22
CA GLU A 129 29.51 1.24 -16.45
C GLU A 129 28.92 2.63 -16.77
N GLY A 130 28.00 3.14 -15.93
CA GLY A 130 27.35 4.43 -16.13
C GLY A 130 26.15 4.38 -17.08
N GLY A 131 25.67 3.19 -17.41
CA GLY A 131 24.46 2.98 -18.20
C GLY A 131 23.18 3.33 -17.45
N GLU A 132 22.07 3.39 -18.18
CA GLU A 132 20.77 3.78 -17.64
C GLU A 132 20.19 2.75 -16.66
N SER A 133 19.49 3.26 -15.64
CA SER A 133 18.77 2.41 -14.69
C SER A 133 17.58 1.70 -15.33
N SER A 134 17.21 0.54 -14.81
CA SER A 134 16.07 -0.23 -15.29
C SER A 134 14.77 0.60 -15.26
N TYR A 135 14.65 1.51 -14.28
CA TYR A 135 13.56 2.49 -14.20
C TYR A 135 13.58 3.50 -15.35
N ALA A 136 14.75 4.08 -15.66
CA ALA A 136 14.88 5.05 -16.75
C ALA A 136 14.54 4.40 -18.11
N LYS A 137 15.05 3.20 -18.37
CA LYS A 137 14.74 2.43 -19.58
C LYS A 137 13.24 2.15 -19.69
N GLN A 138 12.60 1.73 -18.61
CA GLN A 138 11.17 1.42 -18.65
C GLN A 138 10.30 2.67 -18.80
N LYS A 139 10.74 3.82 -18.30
CA LYS A 139 10.08 5.10 -18.53
C LYS A 139 10.17 5.53 -19.99
N GLN A 140 11.34 5.38 -20.62
CA GLN A 140 11.51 5.66 -22.05
C GLN A 140 10.60 4.77 -22.91
N ARG A 141 10.57 3.46 -22.64
CA ARG A 141 9.70 2.51 -23.35
C ARG A 141 8.21 2.89 -23.26
N ARG A 142 7.73 3.26 -22.07
CA ARG A 142 6.35 3.72 -21.91
C ARG A 142 6.06 5.00 -22.70
N ASN A 143 6.98 5.96 -22.69
CA ASN A 143 6.83 7.18 -23.46
C ASN A 143 6.83 6.92 -24.98
N GLU A 144 7.55 5.91 -25.45
CA GLU A 144 7.55 5.47 -26.86
C GLU A 144 6.24 4.77 -27.24
N GLU A 145 5.69 3.93 -26.35
CA GLU A 145 4.40 3.24 -26.52
C GLU A 145 3.21 4.21 -26.48
N ASP A 146 3.24 5.23 -25.60
CA ASP A 146 2.19 6.25 -25.48
C ASP A 146 2.27 7.33 -26.59
N GLY A 147 3.37 7.35 -27.35
CA GLY A 147 3.61 8.28 -28.46
C GLY A 147 3.22 7.78 -29.85
N GLN A 148 2.73 6.52 -29.96
CA GLN A 148 2.21 5.90 -31.18
C GLN A 148 0.68 5.85 -31.16
#